data_AF-A0A563EW04-F1
#
_entry.id   AF-A0A563EW04-F1
#
_cell.length_a   1.000
_cell.length_b   1.000
_cell.length_c   1.000
_cell.angle_alpha   90.00
_cell.angle_beta   90.00
_cell.angle_gamma   90.00
#
_symmetry.space_group_name_H-M   'P 1'
#
loop_
_entity.id
_entity.type
_entity.pdbx_description
1 polymer ?
#
loop_
_entity_poly.entity_id
_entity_poly.type
_entity_poly.pdbx_seq_one_letter_code
_entity_poly.pdbx_strand_id
1 'polypeptide(L)'
;MMGIVYCGPYADLIDSYSHEGYAARKLPSGKLTGTWTHETREFVGYVAQCDCGWTGATLHPPTEQGEETAGDEWDREHLQQLIDKAKRSWRQWADRTGDAVQHVADLVRDQQFHRAAGVLTRLIEQLKVRQRVVAELAEGRDHW
;
A
#
# COMPACT_ATOMS: atom_id res chain seq x y z
N MET A 1 -10.73 15.39 8.23
CA MET A 1 -9.38 14.91 7.95
C MET A 1 -9.47 14.22 6.60
N MET A 2 -8.58 14.57 5.68
CA MET A 2 -8.51 13.95 4.38
C MET A 2 -7.27 13.06 4.43
N GLY A 3 -7.43 11.74 4.35
CA GLY A 3 -6.28 10.86 4.26
C GLY A 3 -5.63 10.94 2.89
N ILE A 4 -4.39 10.48 2.82
CA ILE A 4 -3.56 10.44 1.64
C ILE A 4 -3.59 9.00 1.13
N VAL A 5 -4.19 8.80 -0.04
CA VAL A 5 -4.28 7.50 -0.69
C VAL A 5 -3.32 7.47 -1.87
N TYR A 6 -2.52 6.40 -1.96
CA TYR A 6 -1.71 6.16 -3.15
C TYR A 6 -2.55 5.62 -4.31
N CYS A 7 -2.47 6.33 -5.43
CA CYS A 7 -3.17 5.97 -6.67
C CYS A 7 -2.21 5.71 -7.85
N GLY A 8 -0.90 5.57 -7.60
CA GLY A 8 0.08 5.33 -8.66
C GLY A 8 0.18 3.86 -9.08
N PRO A 9 1.15 3.51 -9.97
CA PRO A 9 1.22 2.23 -10.66
C PRO A 9 1.22 0.99 -9.78
N TYR A 10 1.70 1.11 -8.54
CA TYR A 10 1.80 0.00 -7.61
C TYR A 10 0.60 -0.11 -6.64
N ALA A 11 -0.45 0.71 -6.78
CA ALA A 11 -1.55 0.80 -5.83
C ALA A 11 -2.21 -0.57 -5.56
N ASP A 12 -2.51 -1.33 -6.62
CA ASP A 12 -3.07 -2.70 -6.51
C ASP A 12 -2.11 -3.69 -5.84
N LEU A 13 -0.80 -3.48 -5.93
CA LEU A 13 0.22 -4.36 -5.35
C LEU A 13 0.52 -4.04 -3.89
N ILE A 14 0.26 -2.79 -3.47
CA ILE A 14 0.42 -2.38 -2.07
C ILE A 14 -0.89 -2.34 -1.30
N ASP A 15 -2.03 -2.65 -1.95
CA ASP A 15 -3.37 -2.53 -1.37
C ASP A 15 -3.61 -1.15 -0.75
N SER A 16 -3.62 -0.12 -1.60
CA SER A 16 -3.56 1.28 -1.16
C SER A 16 -4.66 1.71 -0.18
N TYR A 17 -5.83 1.05 -0.20
CA TYR A 17 -6.90 1.28 0.78
C TYR A 17 -6.56 0.76 2.18
N SER A 18 -5.74 -0.28 2.30
CA SER A 18 -5.19 -0.74 3.58
C SER A 18 -4.01 0.11 4.05
N HIS A 19 -3.60 1.08 3.23
CA HIS A 19 -2.43 1.92 3.47
C HIS A 19 -2.72 3.42 3.35
N GLU A 20 -3.94 3.86 3.65
CA GLU A 20 -4.27 5.29 3.74
C GLU A 20 -3.46 5.97 4.84
N GLY A 21 -2.73 7.02 4.50
CA GLY A 21 -1.90 7.81 5.41
C GLY A 21 -2.65 9.02 5.95
N TYR A 22 -2.37 9.43 7.19
CA TYR A 22 -2.97 10.64 7.74
C TYR A 22 -2.13 11.25 8.87
N ALA A 23 -2.28 12.55 9.07
CA ALA A 23 -1.68 13.28 10.17
C ALA A 23 -2.56 13.17 11.43
N ALA A 24 -2.30 12.18 12.28
CA ALA A 24 -3.04 11.99 13.52
C ALA A 24 -2.74 13.13 14.51
N ARG A 25 -3.77 13.67 15.16
CA ARG A 25 -3.60 14.61 16.27
C ARG A 25 -3.23 13.86 17.54
N LYS A 26 -2.18 14.32 18.21
CA LYS A 26 -1.84 13.88 19.56
C LYS A 26 -2.51 14.79 20.58
N LEU A 27 -3.36 14.22 21.42
CA LEU A 27 -4.02 14.94 22.51
C LEU A 27 -3.09 15.09 23.72
N PRO A 28 -3.35 16.02 24.66
CA PRO A 28 -2.56 16.14 25.90
C PRO A 28 -2.51 14.86 26.75
N SER A 29 -3.54 14.02 26.65
CA SER A 29 -3.58 12.69 27.28
C SER A 29 -2.62 11.66 26.65
N GLY A 30 -1.97 12.01 25.54
CA GLY A 30 -1.12 11.12 24.74
C GLY A 30 -1.89 10.31 23.69
N LYS A 31 -3.23 10.35 23.68
CA LYS A 31 -4.05 9.64 22.69
C LYS A 31 -3.86 10.23 21.29
N LEU A 32 -3.74 9.37 20.29
CA LEU A 32 -3.76 9.75 18.87
C LEU A 32 -5.18 9.65 18.31
N THR A 33 -5.56 10.59 17.44
CA THR A 33 -6.86 10.58 16.75
C THR A 33 -6.75 11.20 15.36
N GLY A 34 -7.30 10.51 14.35
CA GLY A 34 -7.54 11.08 13.02
C GLY A 34 -8.83 11.92 12.93
N THR A 35 -9.70 11.84 13.93
CA THR A 35 -10.99 12.54 13.89
C THR A 35 -10.85 13.96 14.41
N TRP A 36 -11.33 14.94 13.64
CA TRP A 36 -11.58 16.29 14.14
C TRP A 36 -12.95 16.34 14.82
N THR A 37 -12.96 16.82 16.05
CA THR A 37 -14.13 17.23 16.82
C THR A 37 -13.80 18.54 17.54
N HIS A 38 -14.81 19.27 18.01
CA HIS A 38 -14.60 20.44 18.85
C HIS A 38 -13.79 20.11 20.12
N GLU A 39 -13.97 18.91 20.69
CA GLU A 39 -13.23 18.44 21.87
C GLU A 39 -11.74 18.22 21.59
N THR A 40 -11.39 17.88 20.35
CA THR A 40 -10.01 17.66 19.89
C THR A 40 -9.37 18.89 19.25
N ARG A 41 -10.01 20.06 19.39
CA ARG A 41 -9.49 21.33 18.81
C ARG A 41 -8.15 21.73 19.43
N GLU A 42 -7.94 21.36 20.69
CA GLU A 42 -6.68 21.54 21.41
C GLU A 42 -5.91 20.22 21.37
N PHE A 43 -4.73 20.26 20.78
CA PHE A 43 -3.87 19.11 20.59
C PHE A 43 -2.41 19.57 20.67
N VAL A 44 -1.50 18.66 21.00
CA VAL A 44 -0.09 18.98 21.23
C VAL A 44 0.75 18.94 19.94
N GLY A 45 0.24 18.32 18.89
CA GLY A 45 0.93 18.21 17.60
C GLY A 45 0.38 17.10 16.71
N TYR A 46 0.95 16.99 15.52
CA TYR A 46 0.63 15.96 14.54
C TYR A 46 1.66 14.83 14.56
N VAL A 47 1.21 13.60 14.34
CA VAL A 47 2.06 12.41 14.18
C VAL A 47 1.58 11.67 12.94
N ALA A 48 2.50 11.27 12.08
CA ALA A 48 2.19 10.49 10.89
C ALA A 48 1.57 9.13 11.29
N GLN A 49 0.48 8.74 10.65
CA GLN A 49 -0.17 7.43 10.86
C GLN A 49 -0.64 6.83 9.54
N CYS A 50 -0.89 5.52 9.58
CA CYS A 50 -1.45 4.76 8.48
C CYS A 50 -2.47 3.75 9.01
N ASP A 51 -3.53 3.48 8.25
CA ASP A 51 -4.58 2.53 8.63
C ASP A 51 -4.07 1.10 8.88
N CYS A 52 -2.93 0.73 8.30
CA CYS A 52 -2.26 -0.54 8.60
C CYS A 52 -1.63 -0.59 10.02
N GLY A 53 -1.76 0.46 10.82
CA GLY A 53 -1.21 0.60 12.17
C GLY A 53 0.20 1.16 12.25
N TRP A 54 0.81 1.56 11.12
CA TRP A 54 2.11 2.23 11.14
C TRP A 54 2.01 3.62 11.76
N THR A 55 3.03 4.02 12.52
CA THR A 55 3.10 5.32 13.20
C THR A 55 4.49 5.92 13.01
N GLY A 56 4.54 7.18 12.62
CA GLY A 56 5.78 7.96 12.51
C GLY A 56 6.42 8.20 13.87
N ALA A 57 7.72 8.51 13.84
CA ALA A 57 8.51 8.71 15.05
C ALA A 57 8.43 10.15 15.57
N THR A 58 8.04 11.10 14.71
CA THR A 58 8.16 12.53 14.99
C THR A 58 6.84 13.15 15.40
N LEU A 59 6.87 13.99 16.44
CA LEU A 59 5.78 14.88 16.80
C LEU A 59 6.00 16.24 16.14
N HIS A 60 5.15 16.58 15.19
CA HIS A 60 5.18 17.85 14.47
C HIS A 60 4.30 18.90 15.17
N PRO A 61 4.61 20.21 15.05
CA PRO A 61 3.82 21.27 15.67
C PRO A 61 2.33 21.24 15.27
N PRO A 62 1.41 21.73 16.13
CA PRO A 62 -0.02 21.80 15.83
C PRO A 62 -0.35 22.97 14.87
N THR A 63 0.26 22.95 13.69
CA THR A 63 0.12 23.95 12.63
C THR A 63 -0.20 23.24 11.32
N GLU A 64 -0.69 23.97 10.32
CA GLU A 64 -0.90 23.46 8.96
C GLU A 64 0.40 22.86 8.39
N GLN A 65 1.52 23.57 8.54
CA GLN A 65 2.83 23.05 8.14
C GLN A 65 3.18 21.73 8.85
N GLY A 66 2.85 21.58 10.14
CA GLY A 66 3.10 20.34 10.87
C GLY A 66 2.19 19.19 10.42
N GLU A 67 0.98 19.48 9.94
CA GLU A 67 0.09 18.51 9.30
C GLU A 67 0.72 18.00 8.00
N GLU A 68 1.20 18.91 7.14
CA GLU A 68 1.90 18.58 5.90
C GLU A 68 3.17 17.77 6.16
N THR A 69 4.02 18.20 7.10
CA THR A 69 5.26 17.48 7.42
C THR A 69 5.00 16.08 7.99
N ALA A 70 3.90 15.87 8.72
CA ALA A 70 3.48 14.53 9.12
C ALA A 70 3.06 13.68 7.90
N GLY A 71 2.41 14.27 6.91
CA GLY A 71 2.14 13.64 5.62
C GLY A 71 3.41 13.24 4.87
N ASP A 72 4.39 14.14 4.81
CA ASP A 72 5.69 13.90 4.16
C ASP A 72 6.49 12.78 4.87
N GLU A 73 6.42 12.71 6.20
CA GLU A 73 7.02 11.61 6.96
C GLU A 73 6.37 10.26 6.60
N TRP A 74 5.03 10.21 6.50
CA TRP A 74 4.34 9.00 6.05
C TRP A 74 4.75 8.59 4.64
N ASP A 75 4.80 9.53 3.68
CA ASP A 75 5.23 9.21 2.31
C ASP A 75 6.65 8.62 2.33
N ARG A 76 7.60 9.38 2.88
CA ARG A 76 9.03 9.04 2.84
C ARG A 76 9.36 7.77 3.61
N GLU A 77 8.77 7.56 4.79
CA GLU A 77 9.20 6.51 5.72
C GLU A 77 8.35 5.24 5.65
N HIS A 78 7.12 5.32 5.14
CA HIS A 78 6.23 4.16 5.03
C HIS A 78 5.88 3.84 3.60
N LEU A 79 5.29 4.78 2.87
CA LEU A 79 4.74 4.53 1.55
C LEU A 79 5.81 4.19 0.51
N GLN A 80 6.91 4.96 0.47
CA GLN A 80 8.03 4.65 -0.42
C GLN A 80 8.63 3.26 -0.14
N GLN A 81 8.63 2.81 1.12
CA GLN A 81 9.08 1.46 1.48
C GLN A 81 8.15 0.37 0.94
N LEU A 82 6.84 0.62 0.92
CA LEU A 82 5.84 -0.28 0.32
C LEU A 82 6.00 -0.35 -1.20
N ILE A 83 6.17 0.80 -1.85
CA ILE A 83 6.43 0.89 -3.29
C ILE A 83 7.70 0.12 -3.65
N ASP A 84 8.79 0.31 -2.91
CA ASP A 84 10.04 -0.39 -3.16
C ASP A 84 9.95 -1.89 -2.89
N LYS A 85 9.17 -2.31 -1.89
CA LYS A 85 8.84 -3.72 -1.69
C LYS A 85 8.04 -4.28 -2.87
N ALA A 86 7.08 -3.54 -3.41
CA ALA A 86 6.32 -3.94 -4.59
C ALA A 86 7.22 -4.07 -5.83
N LYS A 87 8.15 -3.14 -6.06
CA LYS A 87 9.19 -3.25 -7.09
C LYS A 87 10.03 -4.52 -6.95
N ARG A 88 10.48 -4.85 -5.73
CA ARG A 88 11.25 -6.08 -5.49
C ARG A 88 10.42 -7.36 -5.67
N SER A 89 9.10 -7.28 -5.54
CA SER A 89 8.19 -8.44 -5.63
C SER A 89 8.10 -9.05 -7.03
N TRP A 90 8.53 -8.34 -8.08
CA TRP A 90 8.48 -8.81 -9.46
C TRP A 90 9.25 -10.09 -9.69
N ARG A 91 10.48 -10.19 -9.17
CA ARG A 91 11.30 -11.43 -9.29
C ARG A 91 10.62 -12.60 -8.61
N GLN A 92 10.19 -12.40 -7.36
CA GLN A 92 9.51 -13.44 -6.59
C GLN A 92 8.18 -13.89 -7.25
N TRP A 93 7.48 -12.99 -7.94
CA TRP A 93 6.31 -13.36 -8.72
C TRP A 93 6.65 -14.19 -9.94
N ALA A 94 7.72 -13.85 -10.67
CA ALA A 94 8.16 -14.64 -11.82
C ALA A 94 8.48 -16.09 -11.41
N ASP A 95 9.25 -16.25 -10.33
CA ASP A 95 9.60 -17.58 -9.79
C ASP A 95 8.34 -18.38 -9.43
N ARG A 96 7.45 -17.81 -8.62
CA ARG A 96 6.18 -18.47 -8.23
C ARG A 96 5.27 -18.77 -9.40
N THR A 97 5.29 -17.95 -10.46
CA THR A 97 4.50 -18.18 -11.67
C THR A 97 5.05 -19.39 -12.41
N GLY A 98 6.38 -19.53 -12.51
CA GLY A 98 7.01 -20.73 -13.05
C GLY A 98 6.59 -22.00 -12.30
N ASP A 99 6.69 -21.96 -10.96
CA ASP A 99 6.27 -23.09 -10.11
C ASP A 99 4.78 -23.43 -10.29
N ALA A 100 3.92 -22.41 -10.36
CA ALA A 100 2.49 -22.60 -10.55
C ALA A 100 2.15 -23.20 -11.92
N VAL A 101 2.86 -22.80 -12.98
CA VAL A 101 2.69 -23.38 -14.32
C VAL A 101 3.14 -24.84 -14.35
N GLN A 102 4.26 -25.16 -13.69
CA GLN A 102 4.69 -26.56 -13.54
C GLN A 102 3.64 -27.38 -12.77
N HIS A 103 3.07 -26.82 -11.70
CA HIS A 103 2.01 -27.46 -10.94
C HIS A 103 0.75 -27.71 -11.78
N VAL A 104 0.38 -26.78 -12.68
CA VAL A 104 -0.72 -26.99 -13.64
C VAL A 104 -0.44 -28.18 -14.54
N ALA A 105 0.78 -28.33 -15.06
CA ALA A 105 1.15 -29.46 -15.90
C ALA A 105 1.01 -30.80 -15.16
N ASP A 106 1.44 -30.86 -13.89
CA ASP A 106 1.26 -32.04 -13.04
C ASP A 106 -0.22 -32.36 -12.81
N LEU A 107 -1.04 -31.35 -12.49
CA LEU A 107 -2.48 -31.53 -12.30
C LEU A 107 -3.17 -32.04 -13.58
N VAL A 108 -2.76 -31.57 -14.76
CA VAL A 108 -3.30 -32.05 -16.04
C VAL A 108 -2.90 -33.49 -16.31
N ARG A 109 -1.62 -33.86 -16.08
CA ARG A 109 -1.14 -35.25 -16.18
C ARG A 109 -1.96 -36.18 -15.30
N ASP A 110 -2.26 -35.73 -14.08
CA ASP A 110 -3.00 -36.50 -13.08
C ASP A 110 -4.53 -36.37 -13.24
N GLN A 111 -5.00 -35.78 -14.36
CA GLN A 111 -6.42 -35.59 -14.72
C GLN A 111 -7.23 -34.75 -13.72
N GLN A 112 -6.58 -33.91 -12.91
CA GLN A 112 -7.20 -33.01 -11.94
C GLN A 112 -7.59 -31.65 -12.57
N PHE A 113 -8.38 -31.69 -13.65
CA PHE A 113 -8.64 -30.52 -14.50
C PHE A 113 -9.29 -29.33 -13.77
N HIS A 114 -10.21 -29.58 -12.83
CA HIS A 114 -10.85 -28.50 -12.07
C HIS A 114 -9.83 -27.72 -11.22
N ARG A 115 -8.85 -28.41 -10.63
CA ARG A 115 -7.78 -27.78 -9.85
C ARG A 115 -6.82 -27.02 -10.76
N ALA A 116 -6.45 -27.62 -11.90
CA ALA A 116 -5.61 -26.96 -12.91
C ALA A 116 -6.24 -25.65 -13.39
N ALA A 117 -7.54 -25.67 -13.70
CA ALA A 117 -8.30 -24.48 -14.08
C ALA A 117 -8.27 -23.41 -12.99
N GLY A 118 -8.48 -23.78 -11.72
CA GLY A 118 -8.43 -22.83 -10.60
C GLY A 118 -7.06 -22.15 -10.44
N VAL A 119 -5.96 -22.87 -10.66
CA VAL A 119 -4.60 -22.28 -10.63
C VAL A 119 -4.42 -21.31 -11.80
N LEU A 120 -4.84 -21.70 -13.01
CA LEU A 120 -4.76 -20.84 -14.20
C LEU A 120 -5.57 -19.54 -14.04
N THR A 121 -6.78 -19.61 -13.50
CA THR A 121 -7.61 -18.43 -13.23
C THR A 121 -6.86 -17.43 -12.34
N ARG A 122 -6.25 -17.90 -11.26
CA ARG A 122 -5.48 -17.06 -10.34
C ARG A 122 -4.26 -16.43 -11.03
N LEU A 123 -3.55 -17.19 -11.86
CA LEU A 123 -2.42 -16.67 -12.63
C LEU A 123 -2.84 -15.57 -13.62
N ILE A 124 -3.98 -15.74 -14.29
CA ILE A 124 -4.55 -14.73 -15.20
C ILE A 124 -4.86 -13.44 -14.44
N GLU A 125 -5.47 -13.52 -13.26
CA GLU A 125 -5.76 -12.35 -12.42
C GLU A 125 -4.48 -11.61 -12.00
N GLN A 126 -3.47 -12.35 -11.55
CA GLN A 126 -2.18 -11.76 -11.18
C GLN A 126 -1.45 -11.12 -12.36
N LEU A 127 -1.55 -11.71 -13.55
CA LEU A 127 -0.99 -11.16 -14.78
C LEU A 127 -1.69 -9.86 -15.18
N LYS A 128 -3.02 -9.79 -15.07
CA LYS A 128 -3.78 -8.57 -15.35
C LYS A 128 -3.34 -7.39 -14.48
N VAL A 129 -3.17 -7.61 -13.17
CA VAL A 129 -2.67 -6.57 -12.26
C VAL A 129 -1.30 -6.06 -12.72
N ARG A 130 -0.39 -6.97 -13.06
CA ARG A 130 0.97 -6.62 -13.51
C ARG A 130 0.99 -5.94 -14.87
N GLN A 131 0.11 -6.35 -15.78
CA GLN A 131 -0.04 -5.67 -17.06
C GLN A 131 -0.48 -4.21 -16.87
N ARG A 132 -1.40 -3.94 -15.93
CA ARG A 132 -1.76 -2.56 -15.57
C ARG A 132 -0.55 -1.78 -15.06
N VAL A 133 0.17 -2.32 -14.08
CA VAL A 133 1.39 -1.69 -13.52
C VAL A 133 2.35 -1.30 -14.64
N VAL A 134 2.65 -2.22 -15.57
CA VAL A 134 3.56 -1.96 -16.69
C VAL A 134 3.03 -0.91 -17.65
N ALA A 135 1.72 -0.92 -17.95
CA ALA A 135 1.10 0.07 -18.82
C ALA A 135 1.17 1.48 -18.20
N GLU A 136 0.88 1.60 -16.91
CA GLU A 136 0.96 2.88 -16.20
C GLU A 136 2.39 3.43 -16.14
N LEU A 137 3.38 2.57 -15.90
CA LEU A 137 4.80 2.96 -15.95
C LEU A 137 5.22 3.39 -17.37
N ALA A 138 4.76 2.67 -18.40
CA ALA A 138 5.07 3.02 -19.79
C ALA A 138 4.48 4.38 -20.22
N GLU A 139 3.39 4.81 -19.57
CA GLU A 139 2.79 6.13 -19.76
C GLU A 139 3.48 7.23 -18.94
N GLY A 140 4.55 6.91 -18.21
CA GLY A 140 5.33 7.85 -17.41
C GLY A 140 4.69 8.22 -16.07
N ARG A 141 3.75 7.42 -15.55
CA ARG A 141 3.16 7.60 -14.22
C ARG A 141 4.09 7.16 -13.07
N ASP A 142 5.40 7.25 -13.28
CA ASP A 142 6.43 6.82 -12.33
C ASP A 142 6.54 7.76 -11.12
N HIS A 143 5.98 8.96 -11.27
CA HIS A 143 5.94 10.01 -10.27
C HIS A 143 4.49 10.44 -10.08
N TRP A 144 4.09 10.60 -8.82
CA TRP A 144 2.79 11.07 -8.36
C TRP A 144 2.25 12.26 -9.17
#